data_AF-A0A2E2RFJ1-F1
#
_entry.id   AF-A0A2E2RFJ1-F1
#
_cell.length_a   1.000
_cell.length_b   1.000
_cell.length_c   1.000
_cell.angle_alpha   90.00
_cell.angle_beta   90.00
_cell.angle_gamma   90.00
#
_symmetry.space_group_name_H-M   'P 1'
#
loop_
_entity.id
_entity.type
_entity.pdbx_description
1 polymer ?
#
loop_
_entity_poly.entity_id
_entity_poly.type
_entity_poly.pdbx_seq_one_letter_code
_entity_poly.pdbx_strand_id
1 'polypeptide(L)' 'MRLYERCTHITSPGGAAMEAYCMKCKTKREMQNAQQITMKNGRPASQGTCPVCSTKMFKIGKAS' A
#
# COMPACT_ATOMS: atom_id res chain seq x y z
N MET A 1 22.41 -18.96 -32.42
CA MET A 1 22.85 -19.26 -31.04
C MET A 1 23.28 -17.93 -30.42
N ARG A 2 22.45 -17.20 -29.67
CA ARG A 2 22.00 -17.49 -28.31
C ARG A 2 20.58 -16.93 -28.09
N LEU A 3 19.62 -17.85 -28.00
CA LEU A 3 18.41 -17.69 -27.19
C LEU A 3 18.86 -17.54 -25.71
N TYR A 4 18.08 -16.89 -24.85
CA TYR A 4 18.22 -16.73 -23.38
C TYR A 4 19.42 -15.90 -22.84
N GLU A 5 19.13 -14.79 -22.13
CA GLU A 5 19.90 -14.08 -21.07
C GLU A 5 19.82 -12.54 -21.10
N ARG A 6 18.60 -12.03 -20.86
CA ARG A 6 18.35 -11.03 -19.79
C ARG A 6 16.85 -10.90 -19.51
N CYS A 7 16.28 -11.93 -18.90
CA CYS A 7 15.38 -11.70 -17.76
C CYS A 7 16.20 -10.89 -16.74
N THR A 8 15.80 -9.76 -16.17
CA THR A 8 14.70 -9.61 -15.20
C THR A 8 14.41 -8.12 -14.85
N HIS A 9 14.68 -7.14 -15.73
CA HIS A 9 14.46 -5.72 -15.41
C HIS A 9 13.07 -5.18 -15.80
N ILE A 10 12.05 -6.03 -15.82
CA ILE A 10 10.64 -5.61 -15.81
C ILE A 10 10.10 -5.62 -14.37
N THR A 11 10.74 -4.91 -13.45
CA THR A 11 10.04 -4.49 -12.22
C THR A 11 9.16 -3.31 -12.59
N SER A 12 8.01 -3.62 -13.21
CA SER A 12 6.89 -2.69 -13.34
C SER A 12 6.40 -2.40 -11.91
N PRO A 13 6.54 -1.18 -11.35
CA PRO A 13 5.89 -0.86 -10.10
C PRO A 13 4.43 -0.50 -10.43
N GLY A 14 3.72 -1.44 -11.04
CA GLY A 14 2.27 -1.38 -11.26
C GLY A 14 1.51 -1.95 -10.08
N GLY A 15 2.00 -1.70 -8.85
CA GLY A 15 1.25 -2.02 -7.64
C GLY A 15 0.16 -0.96 -7.50
N ALA A 16 -1.11 -1.37 -7.55
CA ALA A 16 -2.24 -0.53 -7.19
C ALA A 16 -2.09 -0.08 -5.73
N ALA A 17 -1.32 0.98 -5.53
CA ALA A 17 -0.92 1.41 -4.22
C ALA A 17 -2.02 2.30 -3.64
N MET A 18 -2.69 1.78 -2.63
CA MET A 18 -3.53 2.61 -1.78
C MET A 18 -2.59 3.61 -1.08
N GLU A 19 -2.70 4.90 -1.40
CA GLU A 19 -1.92 5.92 -0.69
C GLU A 19 -2.54 6.20 0.67
N ALA A 20 -1.75 6.18 1.74
CA ALA A 20 -2.18 6.63 3.06
C ALA A 20 -1.17 7.56 3.72
N TYR A 21 -1.68 8.33 4.67
CA TYR A 21 -0.87 9.26 5.44
C TYR A 21 -0.21 8.55 6.61
N CYS A 22 1.12 8.53 6.62
CA CYS A 22 1.87 8.03 7.76
C CYS A 22 1.99 9.12 8.82
N MET A 23 1.40 8.93 10.01
CA MET A 23 1.51 9.90 11.11
C MET A 23 2.94 10.05 11.63
N LYS A 24 3.76 9.01 11.53
CA LYS A 24 5.15 9.03 12.02
C LYS A 24 6.08 9.76 11.05
N CYS A 25 5.89 9.55 9.75
CA CYS A 25 6.69 10.19 8.71
C CYS A 25 6.09 11.52 8.22
N LYS A 26 4.86 11.87 8.66
CA LYS A 26 4.09 13.06 8.27
C LYS A 26 4.01 13.28 6.75
N THR A 27 3.93 12.18 6.00
CA THR A 27 3.94 12.18 4.54
C THR A 27 2.96 11.14 4.01
N LYS A 28 2.44 11.38 2.81
CA LYS A 28 1.59 10.44 2.09
C LYS A 28 2.49 9.44 1.37
N ARG A 29 2.24 8.15 1.57
CA ARG A 29 3.02 7.06 1.00
C ARG A 29 2.09 5.94 0.57
N GLU A 30 2.56 5.15 -0.36
CA GLU A 30 1.98 3.89 -0.75
C GLU A 30 2.02 2.91 0.44
N MET A 31 0.86 2.40 0.84
CA MET A 31 0.81 1.36 1.88
C MET A 31 1.21 0.02 1.28
N GLN A 32 2.04 -0.74 2.00
CA GLN A 32 2.23 -2.16 1.74
C GLN A 32 1.11 -2.97 2.40
N ASN A 33 0.63 -4.02 1.72
CA ASN A 33 -0.45 -4.89 2.22
C ASN A 33 -1.72 -4.11 2.59
N ALA A 34 -2.25 -3.34 1.65
CA ALA A 34 -3.52 -2.65 1.85
C ALA A 34 -4.68 -3.67 1.95
N GLN A 35 -5.32 -3.76 3.11
CA GLN A 35 -6.47 -4.59 3.40
C GLN A 35 -7.68 -3.72 3.73
N GLN A 36 -8.83 -4.02 3.13
CA GLN A 36 -10.07 -3.35 3.49
C GLN A 36 -10.60 -3.98 4.79
N ILE A 37 -10.76 -3.16 5.82
CA ILE A 37 -11.30 -3.55 7.12
C ILE A 37 -12.54 -2.71 7.44
N THR A 38 -13.57 -3.33 7.99
CA THR A 38 -14.70 -2.59 8.55
C THR A 38 -14.41 -2.34 10.02
N MET A 39 -14.28 -1.08 10.40
CA MET A 39 -14.04 -0.72 11.80
C MET A 39 -15.26 -1.07 12.66
N LYS A 40 -15.07 -1.23 13.98
CA LYS A 40 -16.15 -1.47 14.96
C LYS A 40 -17.29 -0.43 14.94
N ASN A 41 -17.03 0.74 14.34
CA ASN A 41 -18.02 1.81 14.13
C ASN A 41 -18.84 1.65 12.83
N GLY A 42 -18.76 0.50 12.14
CA GLY A 42 -19.48 0.22 10.90
C GLY A 42 -18.93 0.94 9.65
N ARG A 43 -17.84 1.71 9.78
CA ARG A 43 -17.26 2.48 8.67
C ARG A 43 -16.20 1.66 7.93
N PRO A 44 -16.24 1.60 6.58
CA PRO A 44 -15.20 0.97 5.79
C PRO A 44 -13.90 1.77 5.88
N ALA A 45 -12.81 1.08 6.17
CA ALA A 45 -11.47 1.62 6.19
C ALA A 45 -10.53 0.69 5.43
N SER A 46 -9.38 1.20 5.03
CA SER A 46 -8.28 0.41 4.50
C SER A 46 -7.13 0.50 5.49
N GLN A 47 -6.69 -0.65 5.97
CA GLN A 47 -5.49 -0.79 6.77
C GLN A 47 -4.32 -1.15 5.87
N GLY A 48 -3.12 -0.71 6.18
CA GLY A 48 -1.89 -1.16 5.53
C GLY A 48 -0.69 -0.91 6.41
N THR A 49 0.50 -1.11 5.87
CA THR A 49 1.77 -0.98 6.60
C THR A 49 2.69 0.00 5.88
N CYS A 50 3.37 0.85 6.62
CA CYS A 50 4.35 1.78 6.05
C CYS A 50 5.65 1.04 5.70
N PRO A 51 6.17 1.13 4.45
CA PRO A 51 7.42 0.46 4.07
C PRO A 51 8.67 1.06 4.76
N VAL A 52 8.58 2.30 5.26
CA VAL A 52 9.74 3.01 5.85
C VAL A 52 9.85 2.78 7.34
N CYS A 53 8.72 2.89 8.06
CA CYS A 53 8.69 2.85 9.52
C CYS A 53 7.96 1.63 10.07
N SER A 54 7.52 0.71 9.19
CA SER A 54 6.81 -0.54 9.52
C SER A 54 5.57 -0.36 10.39
N THR A 55 5.06 0.87 10.50
CA THR A 55 3.91 1.21 11.34
C THR A 55 2.63 0.97 10.56
N LYS A 56 1.61 0.44 11.23
CA LYS A 56 0.29 0.25 10.62
C LYS A 56 -0.33 1.61 10.30
N MET A 57 -0.73 1.81 9.05
CA MET A 57 -1.41 2.99 8.55
C MET A 57 -2.88 2.64 8.31
N PHE A 58 -3.76 3.59 8.54
CA PHE A 58 -5.18 3.45 8.29
C PHE A 58 -5.64 4.60 7.41
N LYS A 59 -6.34 4.26 6.33
CA LYS A 59 -7.04 5.20 5.45
C LYS A 59 -8.52 4.96 5.62
N ILE A 60 -9.23 5.93 6.20
CA ILE A 60 -10.68 5.84 6.29
C ILE A 60 -11.23 6.07 4.88
N GLY A 61 -11.90 5.06 4.32
CA GLY A 61 -12.62 5.21 3.06
C GLY A 61 -13.85 6.07 3.31
N LYS A 62 -14.21 6.93 2.36
CA LYS A 62 -15.52 7.58 2.43
C LYS A 62 -16.55 6.46 2.25
N ALA A 63 -17.38 6.24 3.27
CA ALA A 63 -18.63 5.52 3.09
C ALA A 63 -19.45 6.40 2.14
N SER A 64 -19.54 5.97 0.88
CA SER A 64 -20.55 6.48 -0.05
C SER A 64 -21.92 6.03 0.42
#